data_AF-A0A7K2BUB4-F1
#
_entry.id   AF-A0A7K2BUB4-F1
#
_cell.length_a   1.000
_cell.length_b   1.000
_cell.length_c   1.000
_cell.angle_alpha   90.00
_cell.angle_beta   90.00
_cell.angle_gamma   90.00
#
_symmetry.space_group_name_H-M   'P 1'
#
loop_
_entity.id
_entity.type
_entity.pdbx_description
1 polymer ?
#
loop_
_entity_poly.entity_id
_entity_poly.type
_entity_poly.pdbx_seq_one_letter_code
_entity_poly.pdbx_strand_id
1 'polypeptide(L)'
;MAFDEMPRVDRRGARSRCRGETGAGRMTMVGTVEQLPEADAQSLGALRYREPHHADLPHLVSFSGGRSSAALAFMAAEEGLLRPERRDAVLFANTSAEHPGTYEFAAECKERLEAEFGLPCFWFEFCTVEDAWRGDYWRRASYRLVKPVPVEQDSDGYRSSGELFEELVSLQGMLPNPHSRTCTAKLKLYPSHELIGEWLGATEGPAHAGHHWQPDPSAGGGGVADKA
;
A
#
# COMPACT_ATOMS: atom_id res chain seq x y z
N MET A 1 51.51 -12.04 15.04
CA MET A 1 50.78 -12.50 13.85
C MET A 1 50.04 -11.31 13.30
N ALA A 2 50.28 -11.02 12.02
CA ALA A 2 49.97 -9.76 11.38
C ALA A 2 48.46 -9.53 11.27
N PHE A 3 48.04 -8.30 11.56
CA PHE A 3 46.77 -7.74 11.12
C PHE A 3 46.98 -7.24 9.69
N ASP A 4 46.23 -7.78 8.74
CA ASP A 4 46.25 -7.34 7.36
C ASP A 4 45.02 -6.47 7.08
N GLU A 5 45.29 -5.35 6.42
CA GLU A 5 44.40 -4.23 6.15
C GLU A 5 43.47 -4.53 4.96
N MET A 6 42.20 -4.09 5.04
CA MET A 6 41.38 -3.91 3.83
C MET A 6 41.11 -2.42 3.59
N PRO A 7 41.38 -1.90 2.37
CA PRO A 7 41.39 -0.47 2.11
C PRO A 7 40.04 0.08 1.66
N ARG A 8 39.83 1.33 2.05
CA ARG A 8 38.76 2.24 1.60
C ARG A 8 38.95 2.58 0.13
N VAL A 9 37.87 2.54 -0.66
CA VAL A 9 37.85 3.05 -2.04
C VAL A 9 37.24 4.45 -2.05
N ASP A 10 38.06 5.46 -2.39
CA ASP A 10 37.60 6.77 -2.85
C ASP A 10 38.04 7.02 -4.30
N ARG A 11 37.17 7.77 -4.95
CA ARG A 11 37.05 8.21 -6.32
C ARG A 11 38.29 8.95 -6.83
N ARG A 12 38.67 8.66 -8.08
CA ARG A 12 38.74 9.62 -9.21
C ARG A 12 39.41 8.97 -10.42
N GLY A 13 38.86 9.28 -11.59
CA GLY A 13 39.15 8.58 -12.83
C GLY A 13 40.50 8.88 -13.47
N ALA A 14 40.79 8.16 -14.55
CA ALA A 14 41.44 8.71 -15.74
C ALA A 14 41.61 7.64 -16.84
N ARG A 15 40.95 7.91 -17.97
CA ARG A 15 41.51 7.95 -19.33
C ARG A 15 41.96 6.63 -19.97
N SER A 16 41.13 6.26 -20.95
CA SER A 16 41.39 5.41 -22.10
C SER A 16 42.70 5.75 -22.85
N ARG A 17 43.39 4.70 -23.32
CA ARG A 17 44.25 4.74 -24.50
C ARG A 17 43.86 3.59 -25.42
N CYS A 18 43.17 3.89 -26.50
CA CYS A 18 43.20 3.07 -27.71
C CYS A 18 43.56 3.98 -28.88
N ARG A 19 44.58 3.54 -29.61
CA ARG A 19 45.21 4.23 -30.73
C ARG A 19 44.21 4.37 -31.87
N GLY A 20 44.28 5.52 -32.55
CA GLY A 20 43.51 5.78 -33.75
C GLY A 20 44.14 5.12 -34.97
N GLU A 21 43.28 4.75 -35.91
CA GLU A 21 43.57 4.79 -37.33
C GLU A 21 42.42 5.53 -38.03
N THR A 22 42.84 6.37 -38.96
CA THR A 22 42.11 7.43 -39.62
C THR A 22 41.26 6.92 -40.78
N GLY A 23 40.00 7.35 -40.85
CA GLY A 23 39.16 7.20 -42.03
C GLY A 23 38.12 8.32 -42.07
N ALA A 24 38.33 9.28 -42.97
CA ALA A 24 37.45 10.42 -43.16
C ALA A 24 36.09 9.98 -43.71
N GLY A 25 35.03 10.19 -42.93
CA GLY A 25 33.65 10.05 -43.35
C GLY A 25 32.80 11.04 -42.58
N ARG A 26 32.45 12.17 -43.20
CA ARG A 26 31.54 13.15 -42.64
C ARG A 26 30.13 12.57 -42.69
N MET A 27 29.75 11.82 -41.65
CA MET A 27 28.41 11.26 -41.51
C MET A 27 27.58 12.22 -40.65
N THR A 28 26.73 12.98 -41.32
CA THR A 28 25.72 13.83 -40.67
C THR A 28 24.71 12.90 -40.00
N MET A 29 24.86 12.65 -38.69
CA MET A 29 23.86 11.96 -37.89
C MET A 29 22.70 12.92 -37.60
N VAL A 30 21.80 13.08 -38.58
CA VAL A 30 20.43 13.54 -38.29
C VAL A 30 19.67 12.32 -37.79
N GLY A 31 19.95 11.93 -36.54
CA GLY A 31 19.13 10.95 -35.83
C GLY A 31 18.00 11.71 -35.15
N THR A 32 16.86 11.82 -35.83
CA THR A 32 15.59 12.09 -35.16
C THR A 32 15.40 10.99 -34.13
N VAL A 33 15.22 11.38 -32.86
CA VAL A 33 14.73 10.49 -31.81
C VAL A 33 13.37 10.01 -32.31
N GLU A 34 13.31 8.79 -32.82
CA GLU A 34 12.07 8.14 -33.20
C GLU A 34 11.33 7.91 -31.88
N GLN A 35 10.48 8.87 -31.51
CA GLN A 35 9.54 8.74 -30.40
C GLN A 35 8.74 7.49 -30.69
N LEU A 36 8.94 6.46 -29.86
CA LEU A 36 8.05 5.32 -29.81
C LEU A 36 6.62 5.85 -29.71
N PRO A 37 5.69 5.38 -30.54
CA PRO A 37 4.31 5.86 -30.49
C PRO A 37 3.80 5.70 -29.06
N GLU A 38 3.27 6.77 -28.48
CA GLU A 38 2.51 6.73 -27.24
C GLU A 38 1.47 5.62 -27.43
N ALA A 39 1.65 4.50 -26.72
CA ALA A 39 0.73 3.39 -26.78
C ALA A 39 -0.67 3.95 -26.50
N ASP A 40 -1.64 3.68 -27.38
CA ASP A 40 -3.04 4.08 -27.22
C ASP A 40 -3.45 3.82 -25.76
N ALA A 41 -3.47 4.88 -24.95
CA ALA A 41 -3.72 4.77 -23.52
C ALA A 41 -5.14 4.20 -23.38
N GLN A 42 -5.23 2.98 -22.85
CA GLN A 42 -6.53 2.35 -22.61
C GLN A 42 -7.26 3.18 -21.55
N SER A 43 -8.26 3.95 -21.97
CA SER A 43 -9.15 4.66 -21.04
C SER A 43 -10.19 3.68 -20.48
N LEU A 44 -10.37 3.71 -19.16
CA LEU A 44 -11.46 3.07 -18.43
C LEU A 44 -12.82 3.66 -18.81
N GLY A 45 -12.84 4.91 -19.26
CA GLY A 45 -14.04 5.63 -19.68
C GLY A 45 -14.94 5.98 -18.50
N ALA A 46 -16.18 6.41 -18.78
CA ALA A 46 -17.12 6.79 -17.73
C ALA A 46 -17.73 5.55 -17.05
N LEU A 47 -17.55 5.44 -15.72
CA LEU A 47 -18.25 4.45 -14.90
C LEU A 47 -19.77 4.66 -14.98
N ARG A 48 -20.50 3.62 -15.35
CA ARG A 48 -21.97 3.60 -15.31
C ARG A 48 -22.44 3.00 -14.00
N TYR A 49 -23.04 3.83 -13.16
CA TYR A 49 -23.64 3.38 -11.89
C TYR A 49 -25.02 2.80 -12.13
N ARG A 50 -25.32 1.69 -11.46
CA ARG A 50 -26.67 1.11 -11.44
C ARG A 50 -27.67 2.10 -10.82
N GLU A 51 -27.28 2.64 -9.68
CA GLU A 51 -28.01 3.69 -8.98
C GLU A 51 -27.23 5.01 -9.10
N PRO A 52 -27.80 6.08 -9.67
CA PRO A 52 -27.06 7.32 -9.92
C PRO A 52 -26.39 7.93 -8.69
N HIS A 53 -27.03 7.83 -7.52
CA HIS A 53 -26.50 8.39 -6.27
C HIS A 53 -25.20 7.72 -5.79
N HIS A 54 -24.87 6.52 -6.29
CA HIS A 54 -23.58 5.88 -6.00
C HIS A 54 -22.39 6.63 -6.59
N ALA A 55 -22.58 7.52 -7.57
CA ALA A 55 -21.52 8.36 -8.11
C ALA A 55 -20.92 9.31 -7.05
N ASP A 56 -21.72 9.67 -6.04
CA ASP A 56 -21.36 10.62 -4.99
C ASP A 56 -20.87 9.95 -3.69
N LEU A 57 -20.98 8.62 -3.59
CA LEU A 57 -20.45 7.86 -2.46
C LEU A 57 -18.94 7.64 -2.60
N PRO A 58 -18.19 7.44 -1.51
CA PRO A 58 -16.75 7.12 -1.58
C PRO A 58 -16.47 5.83 -2.36
N HIS A 59 -15.41 5.88 -3.17
CA HIS A 59 -14.93 4.75 -3.98
C HIS A 59 -13.68 4.15 -3.36
N LEU A 60 -13.65 2.83 -3.32
CA LEU A 60 -12.58 2.09 -2.70
C LEU A 60 -12.00 1.10 -3.70
N VAL A 61 -10.67 1.10 -3.84
CA VAL A 61 -9.96 0.11 -4.65
C VAL A 61 -9.18 -0.82 -3.72
N SER A 62 -9.54 -2.11 -3.75
CA SER A 62 -8.73 -3.14 -3.10
C SER A 62 -7.52 -3.46 -3.97
N PHE A 63 -6.36 -3.02 -3.51
CA PHE A 63 -5.06 -3.20 -4.15
C PHE A 63 -4.35 -4.41 -3.53
N SER A 64 -3.99 -5.39 -4.35
CA SER A 64 -3.38 -6.64 -3.88
C SER A 64 -1.85 -6.66 -3.98
N GLY A 65 -1.19 -5.55 -4.32
CA GLY A 65 0.25 -5.53 -4.59
C GLY A 65 0.65 -6.18 -5.92
N GLY A 66 -0.29 -6.40 -6.83
CA GLY A 66 -0.04 -7.00 -8.14
C GLY A 66 -0.10 -5.98 -9.28
N ARG A 67 0.54 -6.30 -10.41
CA ARG A 67 0.57 -5.43 -11.60
C ARG A 67 -0.83 -5.00 -12.08
N SER A 68 -1.78 -5.93 -12.14
CA SER A 68 -3.13 -5.65 -12.63
C SER A 68 -3.94 -4.80 -11.66
N SER A 69 -3.81 -5.01 -10.35
CA SER A 69 -4.51 -4.21 -9.34
C SER A 69 -3.88 -2.82 -9.20
N ALA A 70 -2.56 -2.70 -9.36
CA ALA A 70 -1.89 -1.41 -9.48
C ALA A 70 -2.37 -0.65 -10.73
N ALA A 71 -2.35 -1.29 -11.90
CA ALA A 71 -2.81 -0.66 -13.14
C ALA A 71 -4.24 -0.12 -13.00
N LEU A 72 -5.15 -0.89 -12.40
CA LEU A 72 -6.51 -0.42 -12.11
C LEU A 72 -6.53 0.82 -11.21
N ALA A 73 -5.77 0.80 -10.11
CA ALA A 73 -5.74 1.93 -9.17
C ALA A 73 -5.18 3.20 -9.82
N PHE A 74 -4.07 3.10 -10.57
CA PHE A 74 -3.46 4.23 -11.25
C PHE A 74 -4.33 4.76 -12.39
N MET A 75 -4.85 3.91 -13.27
CA MET A 75 -5.75 4.38 -14.34
C MET A 75 -7.00 5.05 -13.79
N ALA A 76 -7.57 4.50 -12.70
CA ALA A 76 -8.73 5.11 -12.05
C ALA A 76 -8.41 6.47 -11.41
N ALA A 77 -7.18 6.65 -10.89
CA ALA A 77 -6.72 7.94 -10.38
C ALA A 77 -6.46 8.95 -11.50
N GLU A 78 -5.75 8.54 -12.56
CA GLU A 78 -5.41 9.36 -13.73
C GLU A 78 -6.64 9.86 -14.49
N GLU A 79 -7.69 9.03 -14.58
CA GLU A 79 -8.95 9.39 -15.24
C GLU A 79 -9.94 10.13 -14.32
N GLY A 80 -9.54 10.43 -13.07
CA GLY A 80 -10.40 11.13 -12.10
C GLY A 80 -11.62 10.31 -11.64
N LEU A 81 -11.58 8.99 -11.82
CA LEU A 81 -12.59 8.08 -11.27
C LEU A 81 -12.44 7.94 -9.76
N LEU A 82 -11.21 8.07 -9.24
CA LEU A 82 -10.90 8.24 -7.82
C LEU A 82 -10.61 9.72 -7.52
N ARG A 83 -11.21 10.23 -6.44
CA ARG A 83 -11.19 11.64 -6.05
C ARG A 83 -10.97 11.79 -4.54
N PRO A 84 -9.87 12.42 -4.10
CA PRO A 84 -9.61 12.66 -2.68
C PRO A 84 -10.75 13.44 -1.99
N GLU A 85 -11.40 14.37 -2.70
CA GLU A 85 -12.47 15.23 -2.16
C GLU A 85 -13.72 14.43 -1.78
N ARG A 86 -13.93 13.28 -2.44
CA ARG A 86 -15.01 12.33 -2.12
C ARG A 86 -14.62 11.33 -1.02
N ARG A 87 -13.39 11.44 -0.50
CA ARG A 87 -12.78 10.50 0.47
C ARG A 87 -12.57 9.10 -0.09
N ASP A 88 -12.27 9.02 -1.38
CA ASP A 88 -11.89 7.77 -2.01
C ASP A 88 -10.55 7.28 -1.46
N ALA A 89 -10.35 5.96 -1.45
CA ALA A 89 -9.14 5.38 -0.89
C ALA A 89 -8.71 4.10 -1.63
N VAL A 90 -7.42 3.81 -1.53
CA VAL A 90 -6.82 2.55 -1.96
C VAL A 90 -6.49 1.72 -0.72
N LEU A 91 -6.78 0.42 -0.79
CA LEU A 91 -6.70 -0.50 0.35
C LEU A 91 -5.74 -1.64 0.03
N PHE A 92 -4.61 -1.70 0.73
CA PHE A 92 -3.68 -2.82 0.70
C PHE A 92 -3.83 -3.67 1.96
N ALA A 93 -4.46 -4.85 1.80
CA ALA A 93 -4.65 -5.82 2.86
C ALA A 93 -3.44 -6.75 2.96
N ASN A 94 -2.51 -6.46 3.86
CA ASN A 94 -1.38 -7.35 4.11
C ASN A 94 -1.87 -8.66 4.75
N THR A 95 -1.38 -9.79 4.23
CA THR A 95 -1.67 -11.13 4.76
C THR A 95 -0.48 -11.76 5.48
N SER A 96 0.66 -11.06 5.57
CA SER A 96 1.98 -11.55 6.02
C SER A 96 2.54 -12.73 5.23
N ALA A 97 1.91 -13.12 4.13
CA ALA A 97 2.36 -14.21 3.26
C ALA A 97 2.66 -13.73 1.84
N GLU A 98 2.77 -12.41 1.63
CA GLU A 98 3.11 -11.83 0.34
C GLU A 98 4.60 -12.02 0.05
N HIS A 99 4.97 -12.03 -1.24
CA HIS A 99 6.36 -12.09 -1.65
C HIS A 99 7.10 -10.80 -1.27
N PRO A 100 8.40 -10.82 -0.87
CA PRO A 100 9.13 -9.60 -0.50
C PRO A 100 9.05 -8.47 -1.53
N GLY A 101 9.21 -8.80 -2.82
CA GLY A 101 9.06 -7.82 -3.91
C GLY A 101 7.66 -7.23 -4.07
N THR A 102 6.61 -7.87 -3.51
CA THR A 102 5.26 -7.29 -3.45
C THR A 102 5.21 -6.13 -2.46
N TYR A 103 5.91 -6.21 -1.33
CA TYR A 103 5.97 -5.10 -0.38
C TYR A 103 6.71 -3.91 -0.96
N GLU A 104 7.87 -4.14 -1.59
CA GLU A 104 8.63 -3.07 -2.27
C GLU A 104 7.77 -2.38 -3.33
N PHE A 105 7.12 -3.15 -4.20
CA PHE A 105 6.27 -2.62 -5.25
C PHE A 105 5.03 -1.90 -4.69
N ALA A 106 4.37 -2.47 -3.69
CA ALA A 106 3.20 -1.84 -3.08
C ALA A 106 3.57 -0.54 -2.36
N ALA A 107 4.77 -0.47 -1.78
CA ALA A 107 5.26 0.73 -1.09
C ALA A 107 5.50 1.87 -2.08
N GLU A 108 6.13 1.56 -3.21
CA GLU A 108 6.28 2.51 -4.34
C GLU A 108 4.90 2.97 -4.85
N CYS A 109 3.96 2.04 -5.04
CA CYS A 109 2.60 2.38 -5.47
C CYS A 109 1.90 3.30 -4.47
N LYS A 110 2.02 3.04 -3.17
CA LYS A 110 1.46 3.89 -2.10
C LYS A 110 2.03 5.31 -2.17
N GLU A 111 3.35 5.43 -2.22
CA GLU A 111 4.03 6.74 -2.29
C GLU A 111 3.55 7.55 -3.48
N ARG A 112 3.47 6.92 -4.66
CA ARG A 112 3.01 7.59 -5.89
C ARG A 112 1.53 7.96 -5.85
N LEU A 113 0.65 7.08 -5.38
CA LEU A 113 -0.79 7.37 -5.24
C LEU A 113 -1.02 8.57 -4.31
N GLU A 114 -0.28 8.66 -3.21
CA GLU A 114 -0.40 9.74 -2.24
C GLU A 114 0.24 11.04 -2.74
N ALA A 115 1.43 10.99 -3.35
CA ALA A 115 2.16 12.16 -3.81
C ALA A 115 1.61 12.77 -5.11
N GLU A 116 1.21 11.94 -6.07
CA GLU A 116 0.76 12.39 -7.40
C GLU A 116 -0.74 12.73 -7.40
N PHE A 117 -1.57 12.00 -6.64
CA PHE A 117 -3.03 12.10 -6.69
C PHE A 117 -3.68 12.51 -5.37
N GLY A 118 -2.95 12.59 -4.26
CA GLY A 118 -3.52 12.87 -2.94
C GLY A 118 -4.46 11.78 -2.43
N LEU A 119 -4.42 10.58 -3.01
CA LEU A 119 -5.31 9.46 -2.65
C LEU A 119 -4.72 8.67 -1.48
N PRO A 120 -5.41 8.56 -0.33
CA PRO A 120 -4.92 7.76 0.79
C PRO A 120 -4.81 6.28 0.37
N CYS A 121 -3.64 5.69 0.64
CA CYS A 121 -3.40 4.27 0.42
C CYS A 121 -3.15 3.59 1.77
N PHE A 122 -4.21 2.99 2.33
CA PHE A 122 -4.15 2.35 3.64
C PHE A 122 -3.52 0.97 3.54
N TRP A 123 -2.49 0.77 4.33
CA TRP A 123 -1.92 -0.54 4.62
C TRP A 123 -2.47 -1.00 5.95
N PHE A 124 -3.08 -2.18 5.95
CA PHE A 124 -3.63 -2.75 7.17
C PHE A 124 -3.45 -4.26 7.21
N GLU A 125 -3.52 -4.76 8.43
CA GLU A 125 -3.38 -6.16 8.78
C GLU A 125 -4.57 -6.62 9.59
N PHE A 126 -4.92 -7.90 9.44
CA PHE A 126 -5.77 -8.56 10.40
C PHE A 126 -5.05 -8.67 11.75
N CYS A 127 -5.77 -8.39 12.81
CA CYS A 127 -5.35 -8.72 14.16
C CYS A 127 -6.56 -9.15 14.98
N THR A 128 -6.30 -9.54 16.21
CA THR A 128 -7.32 -9.81 17.20
C THR A 128 -7.12 -8.90 18.40
N VAL A 129 -8.23 -8.46 18.96
CA VAL A 129 -8.26 -7.68 20.20
C VAL A 129 -9.05 -8.45 21.24
N GLU A 130 -8.61 -8.35 22.49
CA GLU A 130 -9.41 -8.80 23.62
C GLU A 130 -10.41 -7.71 23.96
N ASP A 131 -11.65 -8.12 24.18
CA ASP A 131 -12.75 -7.26 24.55
C ASP A 131 -13.43 -7.84 25.79
N ALA A 132 -13.99 -6.96 26.61
CA ALA A 132 -14.62 -7.35 27.86
C ALA A 132 -15.96 -6.65 28.03
N TRP A 133 -17.00 -7.42 28.25
CA TRP A 133 -18.32 -6.87 28.58
C TRP A 133 -18.96 -7.66 29.69
N ARG A 134 -19.42 -6.93 30.72
CA ARG A 134 -20.01 -7.50 31.95
C ARG A 134 -19.13 -8.53 32.66
N GLY A 135 -17.81 -8.44 32.50
CA GLY A 135 -16.85 -9.34 33.15
C GLY A 135 -16.52 -10.60 32.35
N ASP A 136 -17.14 -10.80 31.18
CA ASP A 136 -16.75 -11.84 30.24
C ASP A 136 -15.72 -11.28 29.26
N TYR A 137 -14.65 -12.05 29.04
CA TYR A 137 -13.60 -11.73 28.07
C TYR A 137 -13.80 -12.56 26.81
N TRP A 138 -13.67 -11.92 25.65
CA TRP A 138 -13.58 -12.64 24.38
C TRP A 138 -12.56 -12.00 23.46
N ARG A 139 -12.02 -12.84 22.58
CA ARG A 139 -11.13 -12.42 21.51
C ARG A 139 -11.97 -12.17 20.27
N ARG A 140 -11.87 -10.97 19.69
CA ARG A 140 -12.56 -10.65 18.43
C ARG A 140 -11.57 -10.24 17.34
N ALA A 141 -11.99 -10.47 16.10
CA ALA A 141 -11.29 -9.98 14.92
C ALA A 141 -11.31 -8.44 14.89
N SER A 142 -10.20 -7.86 14.46
CA SER A 142 -10.03 -6.43 14.25
C SER A 142 -9.01 -6.21 13.13
N TYR A 143 -8.56 -4.97 13.00
CA TYR A 143 -7.50 -4.58 12.10
C TYR A 143 -6.45 -3.72 12.80
N ARG A 144 -5.29 -3.62 12.17
CA ARG A 144 -4.18 -2.77 12.54
C ARG A 144 -3.69 -2.01 11.31
N LEU A 145 -3.51 -0.69 11.41
CA LEU A 145 -2.80 0.08 10.39
C LEU A 145 -1.30 -0.15 10.52
N VAL A 146 -0.62 -0.28 9.39
CA VAL A 146 0.82 -0.51 9.35
C VAL A 146 1.51 0.41 8.37
N LYS A 147 2.77 0.73 8.64
CA LYS A 147 3.64 1.45 7.72
C LYS A 147 4.24 0.47 6.69
N PRO A 148 4.65 0.94 5.50
CA PRO A 148 5.35 0.14 4.50
C PRO A 148 6.83 -0.11 4.89
N VAL A 149 7.09 -0.44 6.15
CA VAL A 149 8.40 -0.87 6.68
C VAL A 149 8.20 -2.15 7.49
N PRO A 150 9.15 -3.11 7.51
CA PRO A 150 9.00 -4.32 8.31
C PRO A 150 8.92 -4.04 9.81
N VAL A 151 8.19 -4.88 10.54
CA VAL A 151 7.99 -4.75 11.99
C VAL A 151 9.29 -4.86 12.80
N GLU A 152 10.32 -5.50 12.26
CA GLU A 152 11.64 -5.60 12.88
C GLU A 152 12.38 -4.26 12.92
N GLN A 153 12.00 -3.32 12.05
CA GLN A 153 12.62 -1.99 11.95
C GLN A 153 11.82 -0.93 12.71
N ASP A 154 10.50 -1.02 12.69
CA ASP A 154 9.58 -0.10 13.38
C ASP A 154 8.45 -0.92 13.99
N SER A 155 8.10 -0.65 15.26
CA SER A 155 6.99 -1.34 15.91
C SER A 155 5.69 -1.22 15.11
N ASP A 156 5.48 -0.12 14.38
CA ASP A 156 4.33 0.14 13.53
C ASP A 156 4.46 -0.40 12.09
N GLY A 157 5.50 -1.20 11.84
CA GLY A 157 5.72 -1.87 10.58
C GLY A 157 4.81 -3.07 10.32
N TYR A 158 4.89 -3.58 9.08
CA TYR A 158 4.15 -4.74 8.63
C TYR A 158 4.83 -6.06 9.01
N ARG A 159 4.02 -7.09 9.26
CA ARG A 159 4.40 -8.49 9.49
C ARG A 159 4.53 -9.24 8.16
N SER A 160 5.48 -10.16 8.05
CA SER A 160 5.82 -10.79 6.75
C SER A 160 6.19 -12.28 6.80
N SER A 161 6.03 -12.92 7.96
CA SER A 161 6.42 -14.31 8.23
C SER A 161 5.23 -15.26 8.42
N GLY A 162 4.03 -14.87 7.97
CA GLY A 162 2.80 -15.67 8.09
C GLY A 162 2.05 -15.54 9.42
N GLU A 163 2.43 -14.57 10.27
CA GLU A 163 1.90 -14.36 11.61
C GLU A 163 0.37 -14.15 11.61
N LEU A 164 -0.18 -13.50 10.58
CA LEU A 164 -1.63 -13.28 10.47
C LEU A 164 -2.38 -14.59 10.24
N PHE A 165 -1.78 -15.54 9.54
CA PHE A 165 -2.38 -16.86 9.35
C PHE A 165 -2.36 -17.66 10.65
N GLU A 166 -1.26 -17.60 11.41
CA GLU A 166 -1.19 -18.22 12.75
C GLU A 166 -2.25 -17.64 13.68
N GLU A 167 -2.38 -16.31 13.68
CA GLU A 167 -3.38 -15.61 14.47
C GLU A 167 -4.80 -16.00 14.06
N LEU A 168 -5.10 -16.04 12.76
CA LEU A 168 -6.40 -16.49 12.25
C LEU A 168 -6.70 -17.94 12.62
N VAL A 169 -5.74 -18.85 12.43
CA VAL A 169 -5.88 -20.27 12.78
C VAL A 169 -6.13 -20.44 14.28
N SER A 170 -5.44 -19.66 15.13
CA SER A 170 -5.66 -19.66 16.58
C SER A 170 -7.08 -19.20 16.96
N LEU A 171 -7.68 -18.29 16.18
CA LEU A 171 -9.02 -17.79 16.42
C LEU A 171 -10.10 -18.78 15.96
N GLN A 172 -9.94 -19.42 14.79
CA GLN A 172 -11.00 -20.26 14.19
C GLN A 172 -10.81 -21.76 14.41
N GLY A 173 -9.64 -22.22 14.86
CA GLY A 173 -9.34 -23.63 15.11
C GLY A 173 -9.26 -24.50 13.85
N MET A 174 -9.14 -23.88 12.65
CA MET A 174 -9.07 -24.59 11.38
C MET A 174 -8.15 -23.88 10.39
N LEU A 175 -7.53 -24.65 9.50
CA LEU A 175 -6.70 -24.12 8.42
C LEU A 175 -7.56 -23.47 7.32
N PRO A 176 -7.06 -22.41 6.66
CA PRO A 176 -7.71 -21.83 5.49
C PRO A 176 -7.93 -22.90 4.42
N ASN A 177 -9.11 -22.88 3.80
CA ASN A 177 -9.40 -23.75 2.67
C ASN A 177 -10.14 -23.00 1.56
N PRO A 178 -9.99 -23.43 0.29
CA PRO A 178 -10.58 -22.75 -0.85
C PRO A 178 -12.12 -22.72 -0.84
N HIS A 179 -12.77 -23.67 -0.17
CA HIS A 179 -14.22 -23.77 -0.12
C HIS A 179 -14.84 -22.72 0.81
N SER A 180 -14.30 -22.60 2.02
CA SER A 180 -14.77 -21.66 3.04
C SER A 180 -14.32 -20.22 2.78
N ARG A 181 -13.24 -20.03 2.00
CA ARG A 181 -12.65 -18.72 1.66
C ARG A 181 -12.40 -17.84 2.90
N THR A 182 -12.05 -18.47 4.02
CA THR A 182 -11.84 -17.79 5.30
C THR A 182 -10.72 -16.76 5.23
N CYS A 183 -9.66 -17.00 4.45
CA CYS A 183 -8.60 -16.01 4.24
C CYS A 183 -9.12 -14.75 3.55
N THR A 184 -9.95 -14.87 2.50
CA THR A 184 -10.56 -13.72 1.83
C THR A 184 -11.48 -12.96 2.79
N ALA A 185 -12.34 -13.68 3.50
CA ALA A 185 -13.27 -13.05 4.42
C ALA A 185 -12.54 -12.35 5.58
N LYS A 186 -11.73 -13.10 6.34
CA LYS A 186 -11.17 -12.67 7.63
C LYS A 186 -9.89 -11.85 7.53
N LEU A 187 -9.03 -12.09 6.53
CA LEU A 187 -7.79 -11.32 6.39
C LEU A 187 -7.96 -10.08 5.50
N LYS A 188 -8.94 -10.07 4.60
CA LYS A 188 -9.13 -8.97 3.64
C LYS A 188 -10.42 -8.21 3.89
N LEU A 189 -11.58 -8.85 3.74
CA LEU A 189 -12.86 -8.15 3.71
C LEU A 189 -13.29 -7.60 5.07
N TYR A 190 -13.24 -8.39 6.14
CA TYR A 190 -13.62 -7.94 7.49
C TYR A 190 -12.75 -6.77 7.98
N PRO A 191 -11.40 -6.86 7.95
CA PRO A 191 -10.54 -5.74 8.33
C PRO A 191 -10.78 -4.49 7.48
N SER A 192 -10.99 -4.66 6.17
CA SER A 192 -11.33 -3.52 5.28
C SER A 192 -12.63 -2.85 5.70
N HIS A 193 -13.65 -3.64 6.04
CA HIS A 193 -14.96 -3.11 6.43
C HIS A 193 -14.90 -2.32 7.74
N GLU A 194 -14.20 -2.85 8.75
CA GLU A 194 -13.97 -2.13 10.02
C GLU A 194 -13.21 -0.82 9.79
N LEU A 195 -12.07 -0.88 9.08
CA LEU A 195 -11.26 0.29 8.75
C LEU A 195 -12.06 1.38 8.04
N ILE A 196 -12.83 1.00 7.01
CA ILE A 196 -13.62 1.94 6.22
C ILE A 196 -14.81 2.49 6.99
N GLY A 197 -15.47 1.64 7.79
CA GLY A 197 -16.56 2.05 8.67
C GLY A 197 -16.09 3.14 9.63
N GLU A 198 -14.91 2.97 10.21
CA GLU A 198 -14.30 3.96 11.11
C GLU A 198 -13.85 5.22 10.37
N TRP A 199 -13.13 5.05 9.26
CA TRP A 199 -12.61 6.15 8.45
C TRP A 199 -13.72 7.08 7.95
N LEU A 200 -14.82 6.50 7.43
CA LEU A 200 -15.94 7.28 6.89
C LEU A 200 -16.90 7.74 7.99
N GLY A 201 -17.05 6.97 9.06
CA GLY A 201 -17.92 7.28 10.19
C GLY A 201 -17.34 8.28 11.18
N ALA A 202 -16.04 8.60 11.09
CA ALA A 202 -15.30 9.38 12.09
C ALA A 202 -15.51 8.84 13.51
N THR A 203 -15.70 7.53 13.64
CA THR A 203 -15.91 6.86 14.93
C THR A 203 -14.57 6.63 15.60
N GLU A 204 -14.53 6.66 16.93
CA GLU A 204 -13.31 6.40 17.69
C GLU A 204 -12.79 4.96 17.56
N GLY A 205 -13.61 4.03 17.03
CA GLY A 205 -13.23 2.65 16.75
C GLY A 205 -12.72 1.89 17.98
N PRO A 206 -12.39 0.61 17.89
CA PRO A 206 -11.54 0.01 18.89
C PRO A 206 -10.11 0.44 18.66
N ALA A 207 -9.71 1.43 19.46
CA ALA A 207 -8.35 1.82 19.81
C ALA A 207 -7.29 1.07 19.01
N HIS A 208 -6.87 1.70 17.91
CA HIS A 208 -5.89 1.22 16.97
C HIS A 208 -4.73 0.50 17.68
N ALA A 209 -4.52 -0.79 17.39
CA ALA A 209 -3.23 -1.40 17.62
C ALA A 209 -2.25 -0.83 16.59
N GLY A 210 -1.86 0.43 16.70
CA GLY A 210 -1.04 1.16 15.73
C GLY A 210 -1.75 2.41 15.21
N HIS A 211 -1.40 3.55 15.80
CA HIS A 211 -1.64 4.87 15.19
C HIS A 211 -0.97 4.91 13.82
N HIS A 212 -1.46 5.71 12.86
CA HIS A 212 -0.72 6.42 11.79
C HIS A 212 -1.61 6.63 10.57
N TRP A 213 -2.65 7.43 10.76
CA TRP A 213 -3.06 8.43 9.78
C TRP A 213 -3.22 9.74 10.56
N GLN A 214 -2.44 10.77 10.24
CA GLN A 214 -2.63 12.10 10.83
C GLN A 214 -3.67 12.82 9.96
N PRO A 215 -4.87 13.15 10.49
CA PRO A 215 -5.75 14.05 9.77
C PRO A 215 -5.04 15.40 9.57
N ASP A 216 -5.32 16.05 8.45
CA ASP A 216 -4.85 17.41 8.18
C ASP A 216 -5.24 18.33 9.36
N PRO A 217 -4.30 19.02 10.02
CA PRO A 217 -4.60 19.90 11.15
C PRO A 217 -5.50 21.09 10.77
N SER A 218 -5.71 21.36 9.48
CA SER A 218 -6.64 22.38 8.99
C SER A 218 -8.09 21.88 8.86
N ALA A 219 -8.32 20.56 8.89
CA ALA A 219 -9.65 19.96 8.94
C ALA A 219 -10.12 19.89 10.40
N GLY A 220 -10.74 20.97 10.89
CA GLY A 220 -11.18 21.12 12.28
C GLY A 220 -12.06 19.97 12.79
N GLY A 221 -11.45 19.01 13.47
CA GLY A 221 -12.10 18.02 14.33
C GLY A 221 -11.61 18.23 15.76
N GLY A 222 -12.52 18.60 16.66
CA GLY A 222 -12.20 18.99 18.04
C GLY A 222 -11.54 17.85 18.81
N GLY A 223 -10.28 18.06 19.21
CA GLY A 223 -9.62 17.21 20.20
C GLY A 223 -10.36 17.29 21.54
N VAL A 224 -10.68 16.14 22.11
CA VAL A 224 -11.13 16.05 23.50
C VAL A 224 -9.95 15.62 24.36
N ALA A 225 -9.79 16.39 25.44
CA ALA A 225 -8.72 16.35 26.39
C ALA A 225 -8.49 14.97 27.00
N ASP A 226 -7.19 14.65 27.12
CA ASP A 226 -6.60 13.68 28.01
C ASP A 226 -7.25 13.79 29.41
N LYS A 227 -7.87 12.71 29.89
CA LYS A 227 -8.29 12.59 31.28
C LYS A 227 -7.57 11.40 31.91
N ALA A 228 -6.67 11.80 32.81
CA ALA A 228 -5.94 11.08 33.85
C ALA A 228 -6.60 9.81 34.40
#